data_AF-A0A8T3LR11-F1
#
_entry.id   AF-A0A8T3LR11-F1
#
_cell.length_a   1.000
_cell.length_b   1.000
_cell.length_c   1.000
_cell.angle_alpha   90.00
_cell.angle_beta   90.00
_cell.angle_gamma   90.00
#
_symmetry.space_group_name_H-M   'P 1'
#
loop_
_entity.id
_entity.type
_entity.pdbx_description
1 polymer ?
#
loop_
_entity_poly.entity_id
_entity_poly.type
_entity_poly.pdbx_seq_one_letter_code
_entity_poly.pdbx_strand_id
1 'polypeptide(L)'
;MTDRLDASLSGAPDADFDGNPDADFDDGPAGAADGVPAGSAGDIPRGLADRGEARVASPRATVPDVAEVASLAFDQALAELQSVVQRLETGGLPLEESIAMYERGVALHEHCARLLTDAELRVQRLVEQAGGALRALDFDPDDGTEG
;
A
#
# COMPACT_ATOMS: atom_id res chain seq x y z
N MET A 1 14.65 -47.84 -53.99
CA MET A 1 13.23 -47.42 -53.91
C MET A 1 12.56 -48.25 -52.83
N THR A 2 12.88 -47.97 -51.56
CA THR A 2 12.21 -48.49 -50.37
C THR A 2 12.79 -47.82 -49.13
N ASP A 3 11.86 -47.34 -48.30
CA ASP A 3 11.92 -47.23 -46.84
C ASP A 3 12.88 -46.22 -46.16
N ARG A 4 12.30 -45.13 -45.66
CA ARG A 4 12.58 -44.68 -44.28
C ARG A 4 11.41 -43.87 -43.70
N LEU A 5 10.61 -44.62 -42.95
CA LEU A 5 9.68 -44.30 -41.87
C LEU A 5 9.48 -42.83 -41.46
N ASP A 6 8.20 -42.45 -41.53
CA ASP A 6 7.54 -41.30 -40.92
C ASP A 6 7.64 -41.38 -39.39
N ALA A 7 8.43 -40.49 -38.78
CA ALA A 7 8.45 -40.32 -37.33
C ALA A 7 7.39 -39.29 -36.93
N SER A 8 6.17 -39.80 -36.73
CA SER A 8 5.17 -39.15 -35.87
C SER A 8 5.75 -38.99 -34.47
N LEU A 9 5.81 -37.75 -33.97
CA LEU A 9 5.66 -37.33 -32.57
C LEU A 9 5.98 -35.83 -32.47
N SER A 10 5.01 -34.98 -32.83
CA SER A 10 5.00 -33.58 -32.41
C SER A 10 3.80 -33.41 -31.49
N GLY A 11 4.09 -33.08 -30.23
CA GLY A 11 3.16 -33.06 -29.11
C GLY A 11 2.01 -32.07 -29.28
N ALA A 12 0.85 -32.50 -28.78
CA ALA A 12 -0.27 -31.62 -28.53
C ALA A 12 0.05 -30.71 -27.31
N PRO A 13 -0.30 -29.41 -27.35
CA PRO A 13 -0.28 -28.57 -26.16
C PRO A 13 -1.50 -28.88 -25.27
N ASP A 14 -1.22 -29.02 -23.98
CA ASP A 14 -2.18 -29.13 -22.88
C ASP A 14 -3.15 -27.93 -22.89
N ALA A 15 -4.40 -28.18 -23.27
CA ALA A 15 -5.49 -27.24 -23.15
C ALA A 15 -6.06 -27.29 -21.74
N ASP A 16 -5.88 -26.18 -21.04
CA ASP A 16 -6.89 -25.46 -20.26
C ASP A 16 -7.72 -26.29 -19.28
N PHE A 17 -7.26 -26.17 -18.03
CA PHE A 17 -7.99 -26.33 -16.77
C PHE A 17 -9.36 -25.61 -16.81
N ASP A 18 -10.39 -26.30 -17.31
CA ASP A 18 -11.79 -25.93 -17.12
C ASP A 18 -12.23 -26.35 -15.71
N GLY A 19 -11.84 -25.52 -14.74
CA GLY A 19 -12.22 -25.64 -13.34
C GLY A 19 -13.14 -24.50 -12.96
N ASN A 20 -14.40 -24.56 -13.37
CA ASN A 20 -15.48 -23.83 -12.70
C ASN A 20 -15.75 -24.49 -11.33
N PRO A 21 -15.62 -23.73 -10.24
CA PRO A 21 -16.56 -23.92 -9.14
C PRO A 21 -17.23 -22.60 -8.76
N ASP A 22 -18.46 -22.42 -9.25
CA ASP A 22 -19.65 -22.16 -8.42
C ASP A 22 -19.36 -21.59 -7.03
N ALA A 23 -18.97 -20.31 -6.98
CA ALA A 23 -19.10 -19.51 -5.77
C ALA A 23 -20.43 -18.75 -5.86
N ASP A 24 -21.50 -19.48 -5.52
CA ASP A 24 -22.76 -18.96 -5.00
C ASP A 24 -22.45 -17.99 -3.83
N PHE A 25 -22.25 -16.71 -4.15
CA PHE A 25 -22.19 -15.66 -3.15
C PHE A 25 -23.63 -15.35 -2.72
N ASP A 26 -24.00 -15.99 -1.61
CA ASP A 26 -25.22 -15.81 -0.82
C ASP A 26 -25.50 -14.31 -0.55
N ASP A 27 -26.32 -13.68 -1.41
CA ASP A 27 -26.93 -12.37 -1.17
C ASP A 27 -28.05 -12.53 -0.13
N GLY A 28 -27.64 -12.57 1.15
CA GLY A 28 -28.56 -12.63 2.28
C GLY A 28 -29.41 -11.36 2.38
N PRO A 29 -30.75 -11.46 2.56
CA PRO A 29 -31.62 -10.30 2.61
C PRO A 29 -31.37 -9.48 3.88
N ALA A 30 -31.05 -8.20 3.68
CA ALA A 30 -31.02 -7.19 4.74
C ALA A 30 -32.38 -7.15 5.45
N GLY A 31 -32.42 -7.76 6.63
CA GLY A 31 -33.57 -7.78 7.52
C GLY A 31 -33.93 -6.38 8.00
N ALA A 32 -35.23 -6.09 7.94
CA ALA A 32 -35.87 -4.93 8.51
C ALA A 32 -35.53 -4.78 10.00
N ALA A 33 -35.00 -3.62 10.38
CA ALA A 33 -35.04 -3.18 11.77
C ALA A 33 -36.28 -2.31 11.95
N ASP A 34 -37.22 -2.93 12.67
CA ASP A 34 -38.45 -2.39 13.20
C ASP A 34 -38.22 -1.19 14.13
N GLY A 35 -39.28 -0.41 14.32
CA GLY A 35 -39.26 0.92 14.91
C GLY A 35 -38.88 0.99 16.40
N VAL A 36 -38.27 2.12 16.78
CA VAL A 36 -38.14 2.54 18.18
C VAL A 36 -39.34 3.44 18.52
N PRO A 37 -40.24 3.04 19.44
CA PRO A 37 -41.31 3.92 19.91
C PRO A 37 -40.79 4.93 20.93
N ALA A 38 -41.41 6.11 20.89
CA ALA A 38 -41.23 7.22 21.81
C ALA A 38 -41.51 6.83 23.27
N GLY A 39 -40.59 7.19 24.16
CA GLY A 39 -40.77 7.17 25.62
C GLY A 39 -40.53 8.56 26.19
N SER A 40 -41.62 9.25 26.52
CA SER A 40 -41.62 10.46 27.33
C SER A 40 -41.59 10.14 28.82
N ALA A 41 -41.08 11.09 29.61
CA ALA A 41 -41.30 11.33 31.04
C ALA A 41 -40.24 10.77 32.01
N GLY A 42 -39.62 11.70 32.75
CA GLY A 42 -38.86 11.39 33.96
C GLY A 42 -37.88 12.50 34.35
N ASP A 43 -38.34 13.42 35.19
CA ASP A 43 -37.56 14.35 36.02
C ASP A 43 -36.13 13.89 36.35
N ILE A 44 -35.13 14.70 35.99
CA ILE A 44 -33.77 14.56 36.53
C ILE A 44 -33.64 15.49 37.74
N PRO A 45 -33.38 14.98 38.96
CA PRO A 45 -33.15 15.82 40.12
C PRO A 45 -31.84 16.60 39.97
N ARG A 46 -31.93 17.90 40.23
CA ARG A 46 -30.81 18.83 40.35
C ARG A 46 -30.07 18.56 41.65
N GLY A 47 -28.96 17.82 41.61
CA GLY A 47 -28.19 17.58 42.83
C GLY A 47 -26.92 16.73 42.68
N LEU A 48 -25.80 17.44 42.60
CA LEU A 48 -24.57 17.19 43.36
C LEU A 48 -23.64 16.03 42.95
N ALA A 49 -22.37 16.44 42.79
CA ALA A 49 -21.13 15.66 42.78
C ALA A 49 -20.81 14.90 41.47
N ASP A 50 -19.97 15.53 40.64
CA ASP A 50 -18.65 14.93 40.45
C ASP A 50 -17.61 16.03 40.21
N ARG A 51 -16.48 15.90 40.90
CA ARG A 51 -15.34 16.79 40.67
C ARG A 51 -14.91 16.53 39.24
N GLY A 52 -14.72 17.60 38.47
CA GLY A 52 -14.11 17.51 37.15
C GLY A 52 -12.76 16.82 37.25
N GLU A 53 -12.76 15.51 37.05
CA GLU A 53 -11.63 14.83 36.47
C GLU A 53 -11.45 15.50 35.12
N ALA A 54 -10.46 16.38 35.06
CA ALA A 54 -9.85 16.71 33.80
C ALA A 54 -9.48 15.37 33.17
N ARG A 55 -10.36 14.87 32.30
CA ARG A 55 -10.02 13.82 31.35
C ARG A 55 -8.87 14.45 30.58
N VAL A 56 -7.67 14.11 31.01
CA VAL A 56 -6.47 14.27 30.21
C VAL A 56 -6.83 13.48 28.97
N ALA A 57 -7.26 14.21 27.94
CA ALA A 57 -7.42 13.67 26.63
C ALA A 57 -6.04 13.10 26.32
N SER A 58 -5.92 11.78 26.47
CA SER A 58 -4.73 11.07 26.02
C SER A 58 -4.58 11.51 24.57
N PRO A 59 -3.48 12.18 24.18
CA PRO A 59 -3.29 12.52 22.79
C PRO A 59 -3.23 11.20 22.07
N ARG A 60 -4.36 10.81 21.47
CA ARG A 60 -4.47 9.69 20.56
C ARG A 60 -3.32 9.89 19.59
N ALA A 61 -2.34 8.99 19.66
CA ALA A 61 -1.10 9.07 18.90
C ALA A 61 -1.46 9.50 17.47
N THR A 62 -1.05 10.71 17.12
CA THR A 62 -1.32 11.31 15.83
C THR A 62 -0.69 10.40 14.80
N VAL A 63 -1.53 9.71 14.04
CA VAL A 63 -1.11 8.96 12.86
C VAL A 63 -0.26 9.92 12.03
N PRO A 64 0.98 9.57 11.65
CA PRO A 64 1.86 10.47 10.91
C PRO A 64 1.15 10.94 9.64
N ASP A 65 1.01 12.26 9.50
CA ASP A 65 0.20 12.87 8.45
C ASP A 65 0.79 12.58 7.07
N VAL A 66 0.09 11.74 6.30
CA VAL A 66 0.45 11.38 4.92
C VAL A 66 0.50 12.62 4.02
N ALA A 67 -0.25 13.68 4.36
CA ALA A 67 -0.22 14.94 3.62
C ALA A 67 1.11 15.69 3.79
N GLU A 68 1.77 15.58 4.96
CA GLU A 68 3.09 16.17 5.18
C GLU A 68 4.15 15.51 4.29
N VAL A 69 4.11 14.18 4.18
CA VAL A 69 5.05 13.40 3.36
C VAL A 69 5.01 13.83 1.89
N ALA A 70 3.83 14.12 1.35
CA ALA A 70 3.66 14.50 -0.06
C ALA A 70 4.29 15.86 -0.43
N SER A 71 4.65 16.68 0.56
CA SER A 71 5.24 18.02 0.36
C SER A 71 6.77 18.04 0.44
N LEU A 72 7.40 16.93 0.80
CA LEU A 72 8.84 16.85 1.04
C LEU A 72 9.63 16.90 -0.28
N ALA A 73 10.84 17.44 -0.21
CA ALA A 73 11.82 17.23 -1.28
C ALA A 73 12.40 15.81 -1.21
N PHE A 74 12.93 15.30 -2.33
CA PHE A 74 13.48 13.94 -2.40
C PHE A 74 14.50 13.64 -1.30
N ASP A 75 15.50 14.53 -1.11
CA ASP A 75 16.53 14.33 -0.09
C ASP A 75 15.95 14.28 1.34
N GLN A 76 14.89 15.06 1.59
CA GLN A 76 14.22 15.09 2.91
C GLN A 76 13.41 13.81 3.13
N ALA A 77 12.62 13.39 2.15
CA ALA A 77 11.84 12.18 2.20
C ALA A 77 12.74 10.93 2.37
N LEU A 78 13.88 10.90 1.67
CA LEU A 78 14.86 9.83 1.79
C LEU A 78 15.53 9.80 3.17
N ALA A 79 15.96 10.95 3.69
CA ALA A 79 16.56 11.04 5.01
C ALA A 79 15.58 10.60 6.11
N GLU A 80 14.31 10.98 5.98
CA GLU A 80 13.27 10.58 6.90
C GLU A 80 12.97 9.07 6.81
N LEU A 81 12.91 8.51 5.60
CA LEU A 81 12.72 7.07 5.38
C LEU A 81 13.84 6.28 6.05
N GLN A 82 15.10 6.71 5.89
CA GLN A 82 16.25 6.09 6.55
C GLN A 82 16.12 6.13 8.08
N SER A 83 15.66 7.25 8.63
CA SER A 83 15.41 7.36 10.06
C SER A 83 14.30 6.43 10.56
N VAL A 84 13.21 6.31 9.81
CA VAL A 84 12.10 5.38 10.11
C VAL A 84 12.60 3.93 10.11
N VAL A 85 13.34 3.52 9.08
CA VAL A 85 13.92 2.18 8.98
C VAL A 85 14.85 1.91 10.16
N GLN A 86 15.77 2.83 10.47
CA GLN A 86 16.69 2.69 11.59
C GLN A 86 15.95 2.52 12.94
N ARG A 87 14.85 3.24 13.15
CA ARG A 87 14.03 3.12 14.36
C ARG A 87 13.33 1.77 14.44
N LEU A 88 12.79 1.28 13.33
CA LEU A 88 12.17 -0.05 13.24
C LEU A 88 13.19 -1.16 13.50
N GLU A 89 14.40 -1.04 12.96
CA GLU A 89 15.50 -2.02 13.15
C GLU A 89 16.04 -2.03 14.57
N THR A 90 16.10 -0.88 15.24
CA THR A 90 16.54 -0.78 16.64
C THR A 90 15.58 -1.53 17.57
N GLY A 91 14.30 -1.62 17.20
CA GLY A 91 13.26 -2.25 18.00
C GLY A 91 12.97 -1.51 19.30
N GLY A 92 12.27 -2.18 20.23
CA GLY A 92 11.88 -1.57 21.51
C GLY A 92 10.70 -0.60 21.42
N LEU A 93 10.05 -0.50 20.26
CA LEU A 93 8.84 0.28 20.05
C LEU A 93 7.60 -0.54 20.46
N PRO A 94 6.57 0.08 21.06
CA PRO A 94 5.29 -0.59 21.22
C PRO A 94 4.68 -0.92 19.85
N LEU A 95 3.78 -1.91 19.83
CA LEU A 95 3.17 -2.40 18.58
C LEU A 95 2.53 -1.28 17.76
N GLU A 96 1.71 -0.45 18.41
CA GLU A 96 1.02 0.68 17.76
C GLU A 96 1.99 1.66 17.09
N GLU A 97 3.12 1.94 17.75
CA GLU A 97 4.14 2.85 17.21
C GLU A 97 4.93 2.20 16.07
N SER A 98 5.19 0.89 16.16
CA SER A 98 5.81 0.12 15.08
C SER A 98 4.95 0.13 13.81
N ILE A 99 3.63 -0.01 13.97
CA ILE A 99 2.68 0.06 12.85
C ILE A 99 2.67 1.47 12.24
N ALA A 100 2.58 2.52 13.07
CA ALA A 100 2.58 3.90 12.58
C ALA A 100 3.91 4.27 11.86
N MET A 101 5.04 3.80 12.37
CA MET A 101 6.35 3.94 11.72
C MET A 101 6.36 3.25 10.35
N TYR A 102 5.84 2.03 10.27
CA TYR A 102 5.77 1.28 9.03
C TYR A 102 4.90 1.98 7.98
N GLU A 103 3.70 2.41 8.35
CA GLU A 103 2.80 3.17 7.47
C GLU A 103 3.48 4.45 6.94
N ARG A 104 4.18 5.19 7.81
CA ARG A 104 4.96 6.36 7.37
C ARG A 104 6.09 5.98 6.42
N GLY A 105 6.80 4.89 6.69
CA GLY A 105 7.85 4.36 5.82
C GLY A 105 7.34 4.01 4.43
N VAL A 106 6.18 3.37 4.33
CA VAL A 106 5.52 3.08 3.05
C VAL A 106 5.17 4.37 2.31
N ALA A 107 4.56 5.35 2.98
CA ALA A 107 4.22 6.63 2.36
C ALA A 107 5.46 7.38 1.84
N LEU A 108 6.56 7.38 2.60
CA LEU A 108 7.84 7.98 2.20
C LEU A 108 8.43 7.27 0.99
N HIS A 109 8.40 5.94 0.98
CA HIS A 109 8.87 5.13 -0.16
C HIS A 109 8.10 5.46 -1.45
N GLU A 110 6.76 5.44 -1.38
CA GLU A 110 5.91 5.78 -2.52
C GLU A 110 6.13 7.22 -3.00
N HIS A 111 6.36 8.15 -2.08
CA HIS A 111 6.68 9.54 -2.44
C HIS A 111 8.02 9.66 -3.17
N CYS A 112 9.07 9.02 -2.66
CA CYS A 112 10.37 8.96 -3.33
C CYS A 112 10.27 8.34 -4.73
N ALA A 113 9.54 7.23 -4.87
CA ALA A 113 9.32 6.59 -6.17
C ALA A 113 8.65 7.54 -7.17
N ARG A 114 7.58 8.23 -6.75
CA ARG A 114 6.90 9.22 -7.60
C ARG A 114 7.82 10.34 -8.06
N LEU A 115 8.62 10.91 -7.16
CA LEU A 115 9.57 11.98 -7.50
C LEU A 115 10.60 11.52 -8.54
N LEU A 116 11.08 10.27 -8.43
CA LEU A 116 12.00 9.69 -9.40
C LEU A 116 11.34 9.47 -10.76
N THR A 117 10.12 8.94 -10.79
CA THR A 117 9.35 8.77 -12.03
C THR A 117 9.10 10.12 -12.72
N ASP A 118 8.73 11.15 -11.97
CA ASP A 118 8.52 12.49 -12.52
C ASP A 118 9.81 13.09 -13.09
N ALA A 119 10.94 12.87 -12.42
CA ALA A 119 12.25 13.30 -12.89
C ALA A 119 12.64 12.58 -14.19
N GLU A 120 12.43 11.26 -14.27
CA GLU A 120 12.67 10.44 -15.45
C GLU A 120 11.84 10.94 -16.65
N LEU A 121 10.53 11.12 -16.47
CA LEU A 121 9.64 11.65 -17.52
C LEU A 121 10.06 13.04 -17.99
N ARG A 122 10.56 13.88 -17.08
CA ARG A 122 11.09 15.20 -17.45
C ARG A 122 12.35 15.07 -18.30
N VAL A 123 13.29 14.21 -17.92
CA VAL A 123 14.51 13.95 -18.68
C VAL A 123 14.18 13.38 -20.06
N GLN A 124 13.25 12.43 -20.13
CA GLN A 124 12.81 11.83 -21.39
C GLN A 124 12.32 12.88 -22.38
N ARG A 125 11.42 13.76 -21.95
CA ARG A 125 10.90 14.85 -22.80
C ARG A 125 12.01 15.81 -23.26
N LEU A 126 12.98 16.11 -22.41
CA LEU A 126 14.10 17.00 -22.78
C LEU A 126 14.99 16.36 -23.86
N VAL A 127 15.22 15.05 -23.79
CA VAL A 127 16.04 14.37 -24.80
C VAL A 127 15.31 14.22 -26.13
N GLU A 128 14.02 13.90 -26.12
CA GLU A 128 13.17 13.91 -27.32
C GLU A 128 13.18 15.27 -28.01
N GLN A 129 13.10 16.36 -27.24
CA GLN A 129 13.20 17.74 -27.76
C GLN A 129 14.57 18.08 -28.33
N ALA A 130 15.65 17.52 -27.76
CA ALA A 130 17.02 17.70 -28.24
C ALA A 130 17.36 16.86 -29.48
N GLY A 131 16.41 16.07 -29.99
CA GLY A 131 16.60 15.21 -31.16
C GLY A 131 17.43 13.95 -30.88
N GLY A 132 17.64 13.60 -29.61
CA GLY A 132 18.30 12.37 -29.19
C GLY A 132 17.29 11.27 -28.85
N ALA A 133 17.70 10.01 -28.97
CA ALA A 133 16.92 8.87 -28.50
C ALA A 133 17.49 8.39 -27.15
N LEU A 134 16.72 8.51 -26.07
CA LEU A 134 16.98 7.74 -24.85
C LEU A 134 16.50 6.31 -25.09
N ARG A 135 17.41 5.36 -24.90
CA ARG A 135 17.08 3.94 -24.88
C ARG A 135 17.07 3.49 -23.43
N ALA A 136 15.91 3.11 -22.92
CA ALA A 136 15.82 2.36 -21.68
C ALA A 136 16.56 1.03 -21.89
N LEU A 137 17.58 0.79 -21.07
CA LEU A 137 18.19 -0.52 -20.98
C LEU A 137 17.49 -1.23 -19.83
N ASP A 138 16.91 -2.38 -20.12
CA ASP A 138 16.41 -3.27 -19.09
C ASP A 138 17.63 -3.73 -18.30
N PHE A 139 17.72 -3.30 -17.04
CA PHE A 139 18.78 -3.73 -16.14
C PHE A 139 18.33 -5.06 -15.53
N ASP A 140 18.97 -6.16 -15.95
CA ASP A 140 18.77 -7.46 -15.32
C ASP A 140 19.68 -7.57 -14.08
N PRO A 141 19.12 -7.72 -12.86
CA PRO A 141 19.93 -7.84 -11.66
C PRO A 141 20.74 -9.14 -11.58
N ASP A 142 20.50 -10.13 -12.45
CA ASP A 142 21.26 -11.38 -12.56
C ASP A 142 22.42 -11.31 -13.57
N ASP A 143 22.53 -10.23 -14.36
CA ASP A 143 23.65 -9.95 -15.29
C ASP A 143 24.95 -9.54 -14.54
N GLY A 144 25.10 -9.99 -13.30
CA GLY A 144 26.32 -9.92 -12.50
C GLY A 144 27.46 -10.63 -13.24
N THR A 145 28.14 -9.88 -14.11
CA THR A 145 29.40 -10.24 -14.77
C THR A 145 30.36 -10.85 -13.76
N GLU A 146 30.37 -12.18 -13.72
CA GLU A 146 31.39 -12.99 -13.10
C GLU A 146 32.72 -12.64 -13.79
N GLY A 147 33.61 -11.96 -13.06
CA GLY A 147 34.96 -11.63 -13.50
C GLY A 147 35.94 -12.78 -13.33
#